data_AF-A0A1Q9PC52-F1
#
_entry.id   AF-A0A1Q9PC52-F1
#
_cell.length_a   1.000
_cell.length_b   1.000
_cell.length_c   1.000
_cell.angle_alpha   90.00
_cell.angle_beta   90.00
_cell.angle_gamma   90.00
#
_symmetry.space_group_name_H-M   'P 1'
#
loop_
_entity.id
_entity.type
_entity.pdbx_description
1 polymer ?
#
loop_
_entity_poly.entity_id
_entity_poly.type
_entity_poly.pdbx_seq_one_letter_code
_entity_poly.pdbx_strand_id
1 'polypeptide(L)'
;MALNKSILVAKADLKMALQVGYVKYGLIAVAALGPIMILAIVGLMAISISPSNPTEFLVIMQIMNPTIAPMLGIVAIIPASLIAANAFVGEREMNTLEPLLCTPLTDRELLIGKVLSSFIPSMALLLGSVFASEIGTIVILLMTGHAFMLFPDIAGLFLLLTAAPLMILAMNSIMILISGRVSRVYEAYQTSGATILIFMIPMFLPYLSLGTGGTIDQSSVWFSNIITILIALGLFLVTWALAFSRFNRDKMVSLV
;
A
#
# COMPACT_ATOMS: atom_id res chain seq x y z
N MET A 1 -8.69 27.40 -6.68
CA MET A 1 -7.60 27.67 -7.65
C MET A 1 -6.34 26.84 -7.34
N ALA A 2 -5.89 26.76 -6.08
CA ALA A 2 -4.74 25.95 -5.65
C ALA A 2 -4.83 24.45 -5.95
N LEU A 3 -5.97 23.80 -5.64
CA LEU A 3 -6.18 22.37 -5.86
C LEU A 3 -6.04 21.95 -7.34
N ASN A 4 -6.42 22.84 -8.27
CA ASN A 4 -6.36 22.56 -9.70
C ASN A 4 -4.91 22.52 -10.20
N LYS A 5 -4.03 23.34 -9.60
CA LYS A 5 -2.59 23.35 -9.88
C LYS A 5 -1.92 22.07 -9.34
N SER A 6 -2.22 21.68 -8.10
CA SER A 6 -1.67 20.44 -7.52
C SER A 6 -2.11 19.17 -8.26
N ILE A 7 -3.35 19.11 -8.75
CA ILE A 7 -3.84 17.98 -9.57
C ILE A 7 -3.12 17.93 -10.93
N LEU A 8 -2.82 19.08 -11.54
CA LEU A 8 -2.06 19.12 -12.79
C LEU A 8 -0.66 18.55 -12.62
N VAL A 9 0.04 18.94 -11.54
CA VAL A 9 1.33 18.37 -11.14
C VAL A 9 1.19 16.86 -10.94
N ALA A 10 0.18 16.43 -10.18
CA ALA A 10 -0.04 15.02 -9.89
C ALA A 10 -0.18 14.18 -11.16
N LYS A 11 -0.91 14.68 -12.16
CA LYS A 11 -1.10 14.01 -13.45
C LYS A 11 0.19 13.97 -14.28
N ALA A 12 0.98 15.05 -14.26
CA ALA A 12 2.24 15.12 -14.98
C ALA A 12 3.25 14.11 -14.43
N ASP A 13 3.44 14.09 -13.10
CA ASP A 13 4.37 13.18 -12.41
C ASP A 13 3.96 11.72 -12.60
N LEU A 14 2.65 11.42 -12.48
CA LEU A 14 2.14 10.08 -12.71
C LEU A 14 2.40 9.63 -14.16
N LYS A 15 2.20 10.52 -15.14
CA LYS A 15 2.47 10.22 -16.55
C LYS A 15 3.95 9.94 -16.78
N MET A 16 4.85 10.71 -16.17
CA MET A 16 6.29 10.48 -16.26
C MET A 16 6.67 9.14 -15.61
N ALA A 17 6.15 8.85 -14.41
CA ALA A 17 6.38 7.57 -13.75
C ALA A 17 5.90 6.38 -14.60
N LEU A 18 4.75 6.51 -15.27
CA LEU A 18 4.20 5.45 -16.14
C LEU A 18 4.94 5.27 -17.48
N GLN A 19 5.75 6.23 -17.91
CA GLN A 19 6.64 6.05 -19.08
C GLN A 19 7.79 5.10 -18.76
N VAL A 20 8.15 4.97 -17.49
CA VAL A 20 9.19 4.07 -17.04
C VAL A 20 8.68 2.63 -17.07
N GLY A 21 9.24 1.81 -17.96
CA GLY A 21 8.73 0.46 -18.24
C GLY A 21 8.58 -0.41 -16.99
N TYR A 22 9.59 -0.44 -16.12
CA TYR A 22 9.54 -1.25 -14.89
C TYR A 22 8.46 -0.77 -13.90
N VAL A 23 8.14 0.53 -13.87
CA VAL A 23 7.05 1.07 -13.04
C VAL A 23 5.70 0.67 -13.60
N LYS A 24 5.50 0.82 -14.91
CA LYS A 24 4.27 0.44 -15.60
C LYS A 24 3.97 -1.06 -15.44
N TYR A 25 4.94 -1.92 -15.75
CA TYR A 25 4.76 -3.36 -15.62
C TYR A 25 4.70 -3.80 -14.14
N GLY A 26 5.46 -3.14 -13.26
CA GLY A 26 5.37 -3.35 -11.82
C GLY A 26 3.98 -3.05 -11.27
N LEU A 27 3.38 -1.91 -11.65
CA LEU A 27 2.01 -1.54 -11.26
C LEU A 27 0.98 -2.57 -11.74
N ILE A 28 1.07 -3.01 -13.00
CA ILE A 28 0.16 -4.02 -13.55
C ILE A 28 0.33 -5.36 -12.82
N ALA A 29 1.57 -5.79 -12.61
CA ALA A 29 1.88 -7.05 -11.92
C ALA A 29 1.35 -7.02 -10.49
N VAL A 30 1.61 -5.95 -9.75
CA VAL A 30 1.16 -5.78 -8.36
C VAL A 30 -0.36 -5.70 -8.27
N ALA A 31 -1.01 -4.95 -9.17
CA ALA A 31 -2.47 -4.85 -9.24
C ALA A 31 -3.13 -6.21 -9.48
N ALA A 32 -2.53 -7.06 -10.31
CA ALA A 32 -3.04 -8.39 -10.62
C ALA A 32 -2.71 -9.41 -9.53
N LEU A 33 -1.52 -9.31 -8.90
CA LEU A 33 -1.00 -10.30 -7.95
C LEU A 33 -1.93 -10.47 -6.75
N GLY A 34 -2.39 -9.37 -6.14
CA GLY A 34 -3.27 -9.42 -4.96
C GLY A 34 -4.54 -10.26 -5.21
N PRO A 35 -5.39 -9.88 -6.17
CA PRO A 35 -6.59 -10.65 -6.50
C PRO A 35 -6.30 -12.06 -6.99
N ILE A 36 -5.35 -12.24 -7.93
CA ILE A 36 -5.04 -13.57 -8.47
C ILE A 36 -4.62 -14.52 -7.35
N MET A 37 -3.79 -14.08 -6.42
CA MET A 37 -3.34 -14.89 -5.30
C MET A 37 -4.49 -15.31 -4.39
N ILE A 38 -5.42 -14.41 -4.09
CA ILE A 38 -6.59 -14.73 -3.27
C ILE A 38 -7.47 -15.73 -3.98
N LEU A 39 -7.79 -15.48 -5.25
CA LEU A 39 -8.64 -16.37 -6.04
C LEU A 39 -7.99 -17.74 -6.22
N ALA A 40 -6.68 -17.81 -6.36
CA ALA A 40 -5.95 -19.07 -6.41
C ALA A 40 -6.02 -19.82 -5.08
N ILE A 41 -5.82 -19.15 -3.95
CA ILE A 41 -5.90 -19.76 -2.62
C ILE A 41 -7.32 -20.25 -2.34
N VAL A 42 -8.33 -19.37 -2.48
CA VAL A 42 -9.73 -19.71 -2.23
C VAL A 42 -10.21 -20.78 -3.20
N GLY A 43 -9.87 -20.67 -4.49
CA GLY A 43 -10.21 -21.64 -5.52
C GLY A 43 -9.62 -23.02 -5.25
N LEU A 44 -8.33 -23.10 -4.90
CA LEU A 44 -7.69 -24.36 -4.56
C LEU A 44 -8.35 -25.03 -3.35
N MET A 45 -8.68 -24.24 -2.32
CA MET A 45 -9.34 -24.74 -1.11
C MET A 45 -10.77 -25.20 -1.39
N ALA A 46 -11.54 -24.41 -2.14
CA ALA A 46 -12.92 -24.72 -2.48
C ALA A 46 -13.07 -25.95 -3.39
N ILE A 47 -12.02 -26.31 -4.15
CA ILE A 47 -11.97 -27.55 -4.95
C ILE A 47 -11.52 -28.73 -4.09
N SER A 48 -10.60 -28.49 -3.16
CA SER A 48 -9.97 -29.55 -2.34
C SER A 48 -10.87 -30.06 -1.21
N ILE A 49 -11.81 -29.23 -0.74
CA ILE A 49 -12.69 -29.55 0.38
C ILE A 49 -14.10 -29.74 -0.17
N SER A 50 -14.67 -30.92 0.07
CA SER A 50 -16.06 -31.20 -0.32
C SER A 50 -17.02 -30.33 0.49
N PRO A 51 -18.05 -29.72 -0.13
CA PRO A 51 -19.09 -28.96 0.58
C PRO A 51 -19.82 -29.75 1.67
N SER A 52 -19.71 -31.08 1.67
CA SER A 52 -20.28 -31.97 2.69
C SER A 52 -19.61 -31.85 4.08
N ASN A 53 -18.39 -31.28 4.16
CA ASN A 53 -17.65 -31.08 5.42
C ASN A 53 -17.47 -29.57 5.72
N PRO A 54 -18.53 -28.86 6.13
CA PRO A 54 -18.48 -27.40 6.32
C PRO A 54 -17.52 -26.95 7.44
N THR A 55 -17.26 -27.82 8.42
CA THR A 55 -16.37 -27.53 9.55
C THR A 55 -14.90 -27.45 9.14
N GLU A 56 -14.44 -28.36 8.29
CA GLU A 56 -13.06 -28.38 7.79
C GLU A 56 -12.75 -27.14 6.95
N PHE A 57 -13.70 -26.77 6.06
CA PHE A 57 -13.62 -25.56 5.26
C PHE A 57 -13.51 -24.30 6.13
N LEU A 58 -14.35 -24.20 7.16
CA LEU A 58 -14.40 -23.02 8.03
C LEU A 58 -13.13 -22.87 8.89
N VAL A 59 -12.58 -23.97 9.41
CA VAL A 59 -11.33 -23.94 10.19
C VAL A 59 -10.15 -23.48 9.33
N ILE A 60 -10.04 -23.97 8.10
CA ILE A 60 -8.96 -23.56 7.19
C ILE A 60 -9.12 -22.08 6.79
N MET A 61 -10.34 -21.64 6.53
CA MET A 61 -10.61 -20.23 6.23
C MET A 61 -10.28 -19.32 7.41
N GLN A 62 -10.53 -19.74 8.65
CA GLN A 62 -10.14 -18.97 9.85
C GLN A 62 -8.62 -18.79 10.00
N ILE A 63 -7.82 -19.78 9.57
CA ILE A 63 -6.37 -19.68 9.60
C ILE A 63 -5.86 -18.81 8.44
N MET A 64 -6.51 -18.88 7.28
CA MET A 64 -6.06 -18.17 6.07
C MET A 64 -6.48 -16.71 6.03
N ASN A 65 -7.68 -16.36 6.50
CA ASN A 65 -8.22 -15.00 6.39
C ASN A 65 -7.30 -13.91 6.96
N PRO A 66 -6.71 -14.08 8.16
CA PRO A 66 -5.80 -13.09 8.75
C PRO A 66 -4.52 -12.87 7.93
N THR A 67 -4.19 -13.78 7.00
CA THR A 67 -3.05 -13.64 6.07
C THR A 67 -3.37 -12.72 4.91
N ILE A 68 -4.59 -12.81 4.41
CA ILE A 68 -5.00 -12.28 3.11
C ILE A 68 -5.03 -10.75 3.14
N ALA A 69 -5.67 -10.17 4.17
CA ALA A 69 -5.80 -8.73 4.27
C ALA A 69 -4.46 -7.99 4.41
N PRO A 70 -3.53 -8.41 5.30
CA PRO A 70 -2.16 -7.89 5.30
C PRO A 70 -1.47 -7.92 3.95
N MET A 71 -1.56 -9.04 3.22
CA MET A 71 -0.91 -9.18 1.93
C MET A 71 -1.45 -8.18 0.90
N LEU A 72 -2.78 -7.99 0.83
CA LEU A 72 -3.38 -6.95 -0.01
C LEU A 72 -2.93 -5.54 0.41
N GLY A 73 -2.83 -5.29 1.72
CA GLY A 73 -2.32 -4.03 2.25
C GLY A 73 -0.89 -3.74 1.78
N ILE A 74 0.00 -4.73 1.81
CA ILE A 74 1.38 -4.61 1.32
C ILE A 74 1.41 -4.36 -0.18
N VAL A 75 0.62 -5.11 -0.94
CA VAL A 75 0.46 -4.94 -2.40
C VAL A 75 0.04 -3.51 -2.75
N ALA A 76 -0.73 -2.83 -1.90
CA ALA A 76 -1.13 -1.44 -2.12
C ALA A 76 -0.04 -0.40 -1.80
N ILE A 77 0.93 -0.71 -0.95
CA ILE A 77 2.02 0.21 -0.57
C ILE A 77 3.13 0.24 -1.61
N ILE A 78 3.37 -0.87 -2.30
CA ILE A 78 4.42 -0.99 -3.34
C ILE A 78 4.24 0.04 -4.47
N PRO A 79 3.04 0.21 -5.08
CA PRO A 79 2.77 1.27 -6.05
C PRO A 79 3.11 2.66 -5.53
N ALA A 80 2.80 2.91 -4.25
CA ALA A 80 3.02 4.20 -3.64
C ALA A 80 4.51 4.52 -3.53
N SER A 81 5.33 3.53 -3.16
CA SER A 81 6.77 3.68 -3.08
C SER A 81 7.39 3.85 -4.47
N LEU A 82 6.92 3.10 -5.47
CA LEU A 82 7.44 3.18 -6.83
C LEU A 82 7.19 4.56 -7.44
N ILE A 83 5.95 5.03 -7.39
CA ILE A 83 5.56 6.31 -8.00
C ILE A 83 6.22 7.47 -7.24
N ALA A 84 6.22 7.44 -5.90
CA ALA A 84 6.82 8.50 -5.10
C ALA A 84 8.34 8.60 -5.31
N ALA A 85 9.06 7.48 -5.39
CA ALA A 85 10.50 7.50 -5.63
C ALA A 85 10.84 8.12 -7.00
N ASN A 86 10.09 7.82 -8.07
CA ASN A 86 10.31 8.50 -9.36
C ASN A 86 9.99 9.99 -9.27
N ALA A 87 8.89 10.36 -8.59
CA ALA A 87 8.47 11.75 -8.47
C ALA A 87 9.42 12.62 -7.65
N PHE A 88 10.09 12.06 -6.63
CA PHE A 88 11.01 12.81 -5.76
C PHE A 88 12.49 12.58 -6.10
N VAL A 89 12.91 11.33 -6.20
CA VAL A 89 14.31 10.95 -6.43
C VAL A 89 14.65 10.98 -7.91
N GLY A 90 13.72 10.56 -8.78
CA GLY A 90 13.94 10.57 -10.23
C GLY A 90 14.15 11.98 -10.77
N GLU A 91 13.37 12.96 -10.29
CA GLU A 91 13.59 14.35 -10.68
C GLU A 91 14.94 14.91 -10.22
N ARG A 92 15.41 14.46 -9.03
CA ARG A 92 16.75 14.79 -8.52
C ARG A 92 17.85 14.15 -9.35
N GLU A 93 17.71 12.87 -9.67
CA GLU A 93 18.66 12.10 -10.48
C GLU A 93 18.82 12.69 -11.89
N MET A 94 17.73 13.24 -12.45
CA MET A 94 17.72 13.89 -13.77
C MET A 94 18.06 15.39 -13.74
N ASN A 95 18.40 15.96 -12.58
CA ASN A 95 18.64 17.41 -12.40
C ASN A 95 17.48 18.32 -12.88
N THR A 96 16.24 17.82 -12.76
CA THR A 96 15.03 18.53 -13.19
C THR A 96 14.31 19.26 -12.05
N LEU A 97 14.87 19.22 -10.83
CA LEU A 97 14.33 19.92 -9.67
C LEU A 97 14.47 21.44 -9.76
N GLU A 98 15.58 21.96 -10.31
CA GLU A 98 15.81 23.41 -10.37
C GLU A 98 14.81 24.12 -11.30
N PRO A 99 14.54 23.63 -12.53
CA PRO A 99 13.49 24.20 -13.37
C PRO A 99 12.09 24.13 -12.73
N LEU A 100 11.81 23.07 -11.96
CA LEU A 100 10.53 22.90 -11.29
C LEU A 100 10.32 23.91 -10.16
N LEU A 101 11.39 24.25 -9.42
CA LEU A 101 11.38 25.28 -8.38
C LEU A 101 11.24 26.70 -8.95
N CYS A 102 11.59 26.92 -10.22
CA CYS A 102 11.39 28.19 -10.92
C CYS A 102 9.94 28.41 -11.39
N THR A 103 9.06 27.42 -11.24
CA THR A 103 7.65 27.56 -11.63
C THR A 103 6.88 28.46 -10.65
N PRO A 104 5.78 29.12 -11.08
CA PRO A 104 4.94 29.96 -10.21
C PRO A 104 4.04 29.13 -9.27
N LEU A 105 4.53 27.97 -8.81
CA LEU A 105 3.88 27.08 -7.86
C LEU A 105 4.41 27.37 -6.46
N THR A 106 3.53 27.32 -5.46
CA THR A 106 3.98 27.34 -4.07
C THR A 106 4.56 25.98 -3.68
N ASP A 107 5.55 25.99 -2.78
CA ASP A 107 6.19 24.77 -2.25
C ASP A 107 5.17 23.75 -1.72
N ARG A 108 4.10 24.23 -1.08
CA ARG A 108 3.00 23.40 -0.57
C ARG A 108 2.15 22.80 -1.68
N GLU A 109 1.79 23.58 -2.71
CA GLU A 109 1.02 23.08 -3.84
C GLU A 109 1.79 22.01 -4.61
N LEU A 110 3.10 22.18 -4.75
CA LEU A 110 3.99 21.20 -5.38
C LEU A 110 4.07 19.91 -4.56
N LEU A 111 4.35 20.03 -3.26
CA LEU A 111 4.46 18.88 -2.36
C LEU A 111 3.18 18.05 -2.32
N ILE A 112 2.03 18.71 -2.19
CA ILE A 112 0.71 18.04 -2.20
C ILE A 112 0.46 17.39 -3.57
N GLY A 113 0.84 18.04 -4.67
CA GLY A 113 0.73 17.45 -6.01
C GLY A 113 1.53 16.14 -6.13
N LYS A 114 2.76 16.11 -5.62
CA LYS A 114 3.62 14.91 -5.60
C LYS A 114 3.07 13.78 -4.74
N VAL A 115 2.52 14.12 -3.57
CA VAL A 115 1.89 13.10 -2.71
C VAL A 115 0.62 12.55 -3.38
N LEU A 116 -0.19 13.40 -4.00
CA LEU A 116 -1.40 12.98 -4.71
C LEU A 116 -1.10 12.14 -5.97
N SER A 117 0.02 12.39 -6.66
CA SER A 117 0.44 11.63 -7.85
C SER A 117 0.61 10.14 -7.55
N SER A 118 1.08 9.83 -6.34
CA SER A 118 1.28 8.46 -5.85
C SER A 118 0.06 7.94 -5.08
N PHE A 119 -0.55 8.76 -4.23
CA PHE A 119 -1.67 8.35 -3.38
C PHE A 119 -2.91 7.92 -4.18
N ILE A 120 -3.32 8.71 -5.18
CA ILE A 120 -4.53 8.44 -5.97
C ILE A 120 -4.45 7.08 -6.70
N PRO A 121 -3.41 6.80 -7.52
CA PRO A 121 -3.32 5.50 -8.20
C PRO A 121 -3.16 4.35 -7.22
N SER A 122 -2.41 4.52 -6.13
CA SER A 122 -2.23 3.45 -5.12
C SER A 122 -3.54 3.11 -4.42
N MET A 123 -4.34 4.12 -4.08
CA MET A 123 -5.69 3.93 -3.52
C MET A 123 -6.63 3.27 -4.53
N ALA A 124 -6.58 3.69 -5.80
CA ALA A 124 -7.40 3.07 -6.85
C ALA A 124 -7.05 1.59 -7.05
N LEU A 125 -5.76 1.25 -6.99
CA LEU A 125 -5.29 -0.13 -7.05
C LEU A 125 -5.70 -0.96 -5.82
N LEU A 126 -5.64 -0.37 -4.63
CA LEU A 126 -6.10 -1.00 -3.38
C LEU A 126 -7.60 -1.31 -3.45
N LEU A 127 -8.42 -0.31 -3.78
CA LEU A 127 -9.87 -0.51 -3.85
C LEU A 127 -10.24 -1.48 -4.98
N GLY A 128 -9.60 -1.33 -6.14
CA GLY A 128 -9.78 -2.23 -7.27
C GLY A 128 -9.41 -3.68 -6.94
N SER A 129 -8.33 -3.89 -6.19
CA SER A 129 -7.93 -5.24 -5.77
C SER A 129 -8.92 -5.83 -4.77
N VAL A 130 -9.37 -5.06 -3.77
CA VAL A 130 -10.41 -5.50 -2.82
C VAL A 130 -11.70 -5.88 -3.55
N PHE A 131 -12.20 -5.04 -4.45
CA PHE A 131 -13.42 -5.35 -5.21
C PHE A 131 -13.25 -6.59 -6.10
N ALA A 132 -12.12 -6.72 -6.80
CA ALA A 132 -11.86 -7.87 -7.65
C ALA A 132 -11.75 -9.18 -6.84
N SER A 133 -11.09 -9.12 -5.67
CA SER A 133 -10.96 -10.25 -4.76
C SER A 133 -12.31 -10.70 -4.19
N GLU A 134 -13.14 -9.76 -3.73
CA GLU A 134 -14.46 -10.09 -3.17
C GLU A 134 -15.38 -10.69 -4.23
N ILE A 135 -15.49 -10.05 -5.40
CA ILE A 135 -16.34 -10.55 -6.49
C ILE A 135 -15.88 -11.95 -6.91
N GLY A 136 -14.57 -12.15 -7.10
CA GLY A 136 -14.06 -13.44 -7.54
C GLY A 136 -14.23 -14.53 -6.47
N THR A 137 -14.03 -14.22 -5.18
CA THR A 137 -14.25 -15.19 -4.08
C THR A 137 -15.72 -15.60 -4.03
N ILE A 138 -16.66 -14.64 -4.13
CA ILE A 138 -18.10 -14.94 -4.14
C ILE A 138 -18.46 -15.87 -5.31
N VAL A 139 -17.93 -15.61 -6.51
CA VAL A 139 -18.16 -16.46 -7.69
C VAL A 139 -17.62 -17.87 -7.46
N ILE A 140 -16.41 -18.01 -6.92
CA ILE A 140 -15.80 -19.32 -6.63
C ILE A 140 -16.64 -20.11 -5.61
N LEU A 141 -17.06 -19.47 -4.52
CA LEU A 141 -17.86 -20.13 -3.48
C LEU A 141 -19.21 -20.58 -4.02
N LEU A 142 -19.86 -19.74 -4.84
CA LEU A 142 -21.13 -20.09 -5.49
C LEU A 142 -20.98 -21.26 -6.45
N MET A 143 -19.92 -21.28 -7.28
CA MET A 143 -19.68 -22.36 -8.24
C MET A 143 -19.32 -23.69 -7.57
N THR A 144 -18.70 -23.64 -6.39
CA THR A 144 -18.30 -24.84 -5.63
C THR A 144 -19.37 -25.30 -4.63
N GLY A 145 -20.48 -24.56 -4.48
CA GLY A 145 -21.56 -24.92 -3.55
C GLY A 145 -21.24 -24.65 -2.08
N HIS A 146 -20.20 -23.87 -1.79
CA HIS A 146 -19.87 -23.45 -0.43
C HIS A 146 -20.76 -22.29 0.03
N ALA A 147 -20.94 -22.16 1.35
CA ALA A 147 -21.68 -21.05 1.92
C ALA A 147 -20.99 -19.71 1.62
N PHE A 148 -21.80 -18.66 1.47
CA PHE A 148 -21.29 -17.29 1.30
C PHE A 148 -20.43 -16.89 2.51
N MET A 149 -19.20 -16.47 2.25
CA MET A 149 -18.28 -15.95 3.25
C MET A 149 -17.52 -14.77 2.66
N LEU A 150 -17.35 -13.72 3.46
CA LEU A 150 -16.56 -12.55 3.10
C LEU A 150 -15.07 -12.87 3.22
N PHE A 151 -14.31 -12.57 2.18
CA PHE A 151 -12.89 -12.90 2.12
C PHE A 151 -12.15 -11.84 1.28
N PRO A 152 -11.51 -10.85 1.94
CA PRO A 152 -11.19 -10.74 3.38
C PRO A 152 -12.38 -10.64 4.37
N ASP A 153 -12.21 -11.06 5.63
CA ASP A 153 -13.23 -10.84 6.68
C ASP A 153 -13.46 -9.36 6.99
N ILE A 154 -14.44 -9.10 7.87
CA ILE A 154 -14.75 -7.77 8.37
C ILE A 154 -13.51 -7.09 8.99
N ALA A 155 -12.68 -7.83 9.73
CA ALA A 155 -11.47 -7.28 10.32
C ALA A 155 -10.43 -6.94 9.23
N GLY A 156 -10.28 -7.80 8.22
CA GLY A 156 -9.42 -7.59 7.07
C GLY A 156 -9.84 -6.39 6.22
N LEU A 157 -11.13 -6.26 5.90
CA LEU A 157 -11.67 -5.08 5.24
C LEU A 157 -11.47 -3.82 6.09
N PHE A 158 -11.63 -3.90 7.40
CA PHE A 158 -11.34 -2.79 8.30
C PHE A 158 -9.86 -2.37 8.19
N LEU A 159 -8.92 -3.30 8.20
CA LEU A 159 -7.49 -3.01 7.96
C LEU A 159 -7.27 -2.36 6.59
N LEU A 160 -7.90 -2.88 5.53
CA LEU A 160 -7.70 -2.38 4.17
C LEU A 160 -8.32 -1.00 3.95
N LEU A 161 -9.46 -0.70 4.56
CA LEU A 161 -10.12 0.61 4.41
C LEU A 161 -9.54 1.70 5.33
N THR A 162 -8.86 1.32 6.41
CA THR A 162 -8.34 2.29 7.40
C THR A 162 -6.82 2.32 7.46
N ALA A 163 -6.18 1.18 7.71
CA ALA A 163 -4.73 1.08 7.85
C ALA A 163 -4.04 1.29 6.50
N ALA A 164 -4.52 0.69 5.41
CA ALA A 164 -3.84 0.80 4.12
C ALA A 164 -3.77 2.23 3.56
N PRO A 165 -4.83 3.07 3.62
CA PRO A 165 -4.72 4.48 3.29
C PRO A 165 -3.67 5.23 4.12
N LEU A 166 -3.62 4.97 5.43
CA LEU A 166 -2.62 5.56 6.33
C LEU A 166 -1.20 5.09 5.99
N MET A 167 -1.02 3.81 5.65
CA MET A 167 0.27 3.28 5.22
C MET A 167 0.73 3.90 3.90
N ILE A 168 -0.15 4.11 2.93
CA ILE A 168 0.17 4.79 1.66
C ILE A 168 0.62 6.24 1.93
N LEU A 169 -0.08 6.95 2.84
CA LEU A 169 0.32 8.31 3.22
C LEU A 169 1.66 8.34 3.96
N ALA A 170 1.86 7.44 4.93
CA ALA A 170 3.12 7.27 5.63
C ALA A 170 4.27 6.94 4.68
N MET A 171 4.00 6.13 3.65
CA MET A 171 4.99 5.77 2.64
C MET A 171 5.43 6.99 1.82
N ASN A 172 4.47 7.81 1.40
CA ASN A 172 4.74 9.06 0.69
C ASN A 172 5.55 10.04 1.55
N SER A 173 5.19 10.21 2.83
CA SER A 173 5.92 11.11 3.72
C SER A 173 7.35 10.62 4.02
N ILE A 174 7.54 9.31 4.17
CA ILE A 174 8.86 8.71 4.33
C ILE A 174 9.70 8.87 3.07
N MET A 175 9.11 8.74 1.88
CA MET A 175 9.82 8.93 0.61
C MET A 175 10.41 10.34 0.48
N ILE A 176 9.73 11.36 0.98
CA ILE A 176 10.26 12.74 1.02
C ILE A 176 11.53 12.82 1.88
N LEU A 177 11.60 12.06 2.98
CA LEU A 177 12.79 12.02 3.84
C LEU A 177 13.93 11.22 3.20
N ILE A 178 13.58 10.12 2.51
CA ILE A 178 14.53 9.27 1.77
C ILE A 178 15.15 10.05 0.62
N SER A 179 14.35 10.81 -0.16
CA SER A 179 14.85 11.57 -1.31
C SER A 179 15.89 12.64 -0.96
N GLY A 180 15.86 13.13 0.29
CA GLY A 180 16.92 14.00 0.82
C GLY A 180 18.24 13.29 1.11
N ARG A 181 18.26 11.96 1.20
CA ARG A 181 19.46 11.16 1.55
C ARG A 181 20.00 10.32 0.39
N VAL A 182 19.18 9.96 -0.57
CA VAL A 182 19.58 9.14 -1.72
C VAL A 182 19.51 9.95 -3.01
N SER A 183 20.42 9.65 -3.94
CA SER A 183 20.49 10.33 -5.24
C SER A 183 20.04 9.45 -6.41
N ARG A 184 19.94 8.12 -6.21
CA ARG A 184 19.53 7.15 -7.23
C ARG A 184 18.17 6.55 -6.89
N VAL A 185 17.30 6.42 -7.89
CA VAL A 185 15.95 5.85 -7.73
C VAL A 185 15.98 4.41 -7.21
N TYR A 186 16.97 3.60 -7.61
CA TYR A 186 17.09 2.21 -7.13
C TYR A 186 17.37 2.12 -5.62
N GLU A 187 18.23 3.00 -5.08
CA GLU A 187 18.51 3.06 -3.64
C GLU A 187 17.27 3.49 -2.85
N ALA A 188 16.45 4.36 -3.45
CA ALA A 188 15.18 4.75 -2.89
C ALA A 188 14.24 3.55 -2.77
N TYR A 189 14.12 2.72 -3.82
CA TYR A 189 13.29 1.49 -3.75
C TYR A 189 13.74 0.56 -2.63
N GLN A 190 15.03 0.29 -2.51
CA GLN A 190 15.56 -0.62 -1.48
C GLN A 190 15.32 -0.08 -0.07
N THR A 191 15.59 1.21 0.16
CA THR A 191 15.35 1.88 1.45
C THR A 191 13.86 1.89 1.79
N SER A 192 13.01 2.13 0.79
CA SER A 192 11.57 2.12 0.94
C SER A 192 11.04 0.71 1.26
N GLY A 193 11.72 -0.35 0.80
CA GLY A 193 11.42 -1.74 1.16
C GLY A 193 11.58 -2.00 2.65
N ALA A 194 12.56 -1.37 3.32
CA ALA A 194 12.72 -1.47 4.77
C ALA A 194 11.54 -0.83 5.52
N THR A 195 10.92 0.21 4.98
CA THR A 195 9.70 0.81 5.53
C THR A 195 8.52 -0.15 5.48
N ILE A 196 8.37 -0.89 4.38
CA ILE A 196 7.30 -1.90 4.24
C ILE A 196 7.43 -2.96 5.34
N LEU A 197 8.66 -3.39 5.66
CA LEU A 197 8.91 -4.36 6.72
C LEU A 197 8.39 -3.91 8.09
N ILE A 198 8.47 -2.61 8.40
CA ILE A 198 7.94 -2.06 9.67
C ILE A 198 6.43 -2.26 9.76
N PHE A 199 5.70 -2.09 8.66
CA PHE A 199 4.25 -2.35 8.60
C PHE A 199 3.92 -3.84 8.67
N MET A 200 4.81 -4.73 8.22
CA MET A 200 4.59 -6.16 8.27
C MET A 200 4.62 -6.71 9.71
N ILE A 201 5.46 -6.16 10.59
CA ILE A 201 5.62 -6.67 11.97
C ILE A 201 4.28 -6.81 12.72
N PRO A 202 3.43 -5.76 12.85
CA PRO A 202 2.16 -5.90 13.55
C PRO A 202 1.18 -6.81 12.81
N MET A 203 1.24 -6.89 11.48
CA MET A 203 0.36 -7.73 10.68
C MET A 203 0.58 -9.23 10.90
N PHE A 204 1.77 -9.66 11.32
CA PHE A 204 2.05 -11.07 11.67
C PHE A 204 1.76 -11.41 13.14
N LEU A 205 1.38 -10.43 13.96
CA LEU A 205 1.09 -10.66 15.37
C LEU A 205 -0.01 -11.73 15.63
N PRO A 206 -1.07 -11.87 14.79
CA PRO A 206 -2.09 -12.89 15.00
C PRO A 206 -1.56 -14.32 14.98
N TYR A 207 -0.47 -14.59 14.26
CA TYR A 207 0.12 -15.93 14.18
C TYR A 207 0.79 -16.38 15.47
N LEU A 208 1.12 -15.45 16.38
CA LEU A 208 1.59 -15.82 17.72
C LEU A 208 0.52 -16.56 18.52
N SER A 209 -0.78 -16.33 18.21
CA SER A 209 -1.89 -17.01 18.88
C SER A 209 -2.09 -18.47 18.44
N LEU A 210 -1.52 -18.87 17.29
CA LEU A 210 -1.69 -20.18 16.67
C LEU A 210 -1.25 -21.35 17.60
N GLY A 211 -0.31 -21.09 18.51
CA GLY A 211 0.32 -22.11 19.36
C GLY A 211 -0.56 -22.68 20.49
N THR A 212 -1.71 -22.07 20.81
CA THR A 212 -2.53 -22.49 21.98
C THR A 212 -3.78 -23.31 21.64
N GLY A 213 -4.21 -23.35 20.38
CA GLY A 213 -5.45 -24.05 19.99
C GLY A 213 -5.60 -24.36 18.50
N GLY A 214 -4.55 -24.23 17.67
CA GLY A 214 -4.58 -24.54 16.24
C GLY A 214 -5.45 -23.61 15.39
N THR A 215 -6.02 -22.56 15.97
CA THR A 215 -6.83 -21.52 15.31
C THR A 215 -6.28 -20.15 15.67
N ILE A 216 -6.50 -19.16 14.81
CA ILE A 216 -6.14 -17.77 15.07
C ILE A 216 -7.31 -17.12 15.81
N ASP A 217 -7.04 -16.59 17.01
CA ASP A 217 -8.07 -15.88 17.77
C ASP A 217 -8.41 -14.55 17.10
N GLN A 218 -9.71 -14.31 16.87
CA GLN A 218 -10.21 -13.08 16.26
C GLN A 218 -9.80 -11.85 17.07
N SER A 219 -9.69 -11.97 18.40
CA SER A 219 -9.23 -10.89 19.27
C SER A 219 -7.80 -10.46 18.93
N SER A 220 -6.95 -11.41 18.55
CA SER A 220 -5.57 -11.16 18.13
C SER A 220 -5.51 -10.43 16.79
N VAL A 221 -6.41 -10.76 15.86
CA VAL A 221 -6.55 -10.08 14.55
C VAL A 221 -6.94 -8.61 14.75
N TRP A 222 -7.96 -8.33 15.56
CA TRP A 222 -8.37 -6.95 15.85
C TRP A 222 -7.26 -6.15 16.53
N PHE A 223 -6.57 -6.76 17.49
CA PHE A 223 -5.45 -6.13 18.18
C PHE A 223 -4.31 -5.78 17.20
N SER A 224 -3.95 -6.71 16.31
CA SER A 224 -2.98 -6.50 15.23
C SER A 224 -3.39 -5.34 14.30
N ASN A 225 -4.65 -5.29 13.88
CA ASN A 225 -5.16 -4.23 13.01
C ASN A 225 -5.06 -2.86 13.68
N ILE A 226 -5.45 -2.76 14.96
CA ILE A 226 -5.36 -1.51 15.73
C ILE A 226 -3.90 -1.06 15.87
N ILE A 227 -2.98 -1.96 16.20
CA ILE A 227 -1.55 -1.63 16.29
C ILE A 227 -1.02 -1.16 14.93
N THR A 228 -1.40 -1.83 13.84
CA THR A 228 -1.00 -1.45 12.48
C THR A 228 -1.45 -0.03 12.16
N ILE A 229 -2.69 0.34 12.52
CA ILE A 229 -3.22 1.70 12.36
C ILE A 229 -2.41 2.69 13.21
N LEU A 230 -2.14 2.37 14.47
CA LEU A 230 -1.39 3.25 15.37
C LEU A 230 0.05 3.49 14.88
N ILE A 231 0.72 2.44 14.40
CA ILE A 231 2.06 2.53 13.83
C ILE A 231 2.01 3.35 12.53
N ALA A 232 1.07 3.09 11.64
CA ALA A 232 0.92 3.84 10.39
C ALA A 232 0.63 5.31 10.63
N LEU A 233 -0.27 5.62 11.57
CA LEU A 233 -0.60 6.97 11.95
C LEU A 233 0.57 7.68 12.65
N GLY A 234 1.25 7.00 13.57
CA GLY A 234 2.43 7.54 14.26
C GLY A 234 3.56 7.83 13.28
N LEU A 235 3.86 6.90 12.37
CA LEU A 235 4.85 7.10 11.31
C LEU A 235 4.45 8.24 10.39
N PHE A 236 3.20 8.29 9.94
CA PHE A 236 2.70 9.38 9.12
C PHE A 236 2.87 10.74 9.80
N LEU A 237 2.37 10.90 11.03
CA LEU A 237 2.45 12.18 11.76
C LEU A 237 3.89 12.63 11.98
N VAL A 238 4.77 11.73 12.44
CA VAL A 238 6.19 12.04 12.69
C VAL A 238 6.89 12.40 11.39
N THR A 239 6.73 11.59 10.35
CA THR A 239 7.46 11.77 9.09
C THR A 239 6.91 12.95 8.29
N TRP A 240 5.60 13.23 8.38
CA TRP A 240 4.99 14.42 7.82
C TRP A 240 5.49 15.69 8.53
N ALA A 241 5.52 15.72 9.87
CA ALA A 241 6.08 16.86 10.61
C ALA A 241 7.57 17.11 10.27
N LEU A 242 8.36 16.03 10.13
CA LEU A 242 9.75 16.12 9.69
C LEU A 242 9.87 16.57 8.23
N ALA A 243 8.99 16.12 7.34
CA ALA A 243 8.96 16.53 5.95
C ALA A 243 8.69 18.04 5.84
N PHE A 244 7.71 18.57 6.59
CA PHE A 244 7.40 20.00 6.61
C PHE A 244 8.54 20.86 7.17
N SER A 245 9.23 20.39 8.21
CA SER A 245 10.37 21.13 8.76
C SER A 245 11.62 21.09 7.86
N ARG A 246 11.77 20.04 7.05
CA ARG A 246 12.89 19.87 6.12
C ARG A 246 12.65 20.52 4.75
N PHE A 247 11.39 20.73 4.37
CA PHE A 247 10.99 21.45 3.17
C PHE A 247 11.09 22.98 3.38
N ASN A 248 12.30 23.46 3.66
CA ASN A 248 12.64 24.89 3.64
C ASN A 248 13.57 25.15 2.45
N ARG A 249 13.14 25.99 1.51
CA ARG A 249 13.81 26.36 0.25
C ARG A 249 15.33 26.58 0.40
N ASP A 250 15.73 27.22 1.49
CA ASP A 250 17.13 27.64 1.70
C ASP A 250 18.11 26.48 1.92
N LYS A 251 17.66 25.29 2.33
CA LYS A 251 18.53 24.12 2.59
C LYS A 251 18.68 23.18 1.40
N MET A 252 17.80 23.24 0.41
CA MET A 252 17.91 22.38 -0.79
C MET A 252 18.86 22.98 -1.84
N VAL A 253 18.97 24.31 -1.90
CA VAL A 253 19.92 25.01 -2.79
C VAL A 253 21.38 24.77 -2.36
N SER A 254 21.64 24.49 -1.07
CA SER A 254 23.00 24.21 -0.58
C SER A 254 23.43 22.74 -0.69
N LEU A 255 22.60 21.86 -1.25
CA LEU A 255 22.85 20.41 -1.40
C LEU A 255 22.94 19.97 -2.87
N VAL A 256 22.96 20.93 -3.80
CA VAL A 256 23.35 20.76 -5.20
C VAL A 256 24.81 21.19 -5.34
#